data_AF-A0A5C3R2Y9-F1
#
_entry.id   AF-A0A5C3R2Y9-F1
#
_cell.length_a   1.000
_cell.length_b   1.000
_cell.length_c   1.000
_cell.angle_alpha   90.00
_cell.angle_beta   90.00
_cell.angle_gamma   90.00
#
_symmetry.space_group_name_H-M   'P 1'
#
loop_
_entity.id
_entity.type
_entity.pdbx_description
1 polymer ?
#
loop_
_entity_poly.entity_id
_entity_poly.type
_entity_poly.pdbx_seq_one_letter_code
_entity_poly.pdbx_strand_id
1 'polypeptide(L)'
;MVHTEQAGSSSWFMTSTESSAHASEYFAKQLRHVLDHETHFVSPQDLENAAFPIYYYEQRLGDCIIIPPRSCHQVVNHGGITIKMSWSRLLVQDLPAALYSELPLYQRVCRRETYAIKSVIRESLKERTIALQSVHQGQQSTTSVPNSHTLAEELQLLVFLHQTTLQEERPLMISTGKMAPFIQIEAEEEPEGLFCDFCGADIFNAFFECQSCIASHDSTETEPSLGEAYCVCPRCYIDGRSCPCERMKPMLLRNPALLRAELDSALRVLDLHFSISDSTAEAVKAPLLKYKSRNIASIFEAGNRLYQRREHQAEKDRMCSVSRKLKNKANHRVLASSVIHCSKCHAATCLTHILEIYRIHAGEALLRDSDDETSTSWHKRHIAASKNAVTTSSSAENITRVAGAAPPDGLFSLAQSAKLFKRCKPLSQDFSLGWYDTLSVRPRRVRRPAGYSGGAYLPALQMPSSSVAEPRPETSVEDHCTHDMKEPQSEDTEQDQLDAELHAMKEERSSSTAGVQQDRGSKRKIAF
;
A
#
# COMPACT_ATOMS: atom_id res chain seq x y z
N MET A 1 20.44 6.01 -19.96
CA MET A 1 20.50 7.47 -20.24
C MET A 1 20.49 7.67 -21.73
N VAL A 2 19.60 8.53 -22.25
CA VAL A 2 19.40 8.69 -23.71
C VAL A 2 20.03 9.97 -24.26
N HIS A 3 20.34 10.94 -23.41
CA HIS A 3 21.05 12.15 -23.80
C HIS A 3 21.82 12.73 -22.61
N THR A 4 22.92 13.41 -22.91
CA THR A 4 23.70 14.19 -21.94
C THR A 4 24.45 15.34 -22.61
N GLU A 5 24.53 16.47 -21.93
CA GLU A 5 25.46 17.57 -22.23
C GLU A 5 26.74 17.42 -21.40
N GLN A 6 27.87 17.93 -21.91
CA GLN A 6 29.13 18.06 -21.16
C GLN A 6 29.60 16.77 -20.44
N ALA A 7 29.27 15.60 -20.99
CA ALA A 7 29.53 14.30 -20.38
C ALA A 7 28.91 14.13 -18.97
N GLY A 8 27.75 14.75 -18.76
CA GLY A 8 26.94 14.55 -17.58
C GLY A 8 26.61 13.08 -17.30
N SER A 9 26.49 12.77 -16.02
CA SER A 9 26.30 11.40 -15.53
C SER A 9 25.32 11.38 -14.37
N SER A 10 25.01 10.20 -13.86
CA SER A 10 24.16 10.06 -12.68
C SER A 10 24.66 9.01 -11.72
N SER A 11 24.87 9.41 -10.47
CA SER A 11 25.23 8.52 -9.38
C SER A 11 23.98 7.88 -8.79
N TRP A 12 23.89 6.57 -8.89
CA TRP A 12 22.83 5.75 -8.34
C TRP A 12 23.32 5.07 -7.05
N PHE A 13 22.51 5.19 -6.00
CA PHE A 13 22.68 4.46 -4.74
C PHE A 13 21.47 3.56 -4.56
N MET A 14 21.70 2.26 -4.39
CA MET A 14 20.64 1.25 -4.41
C MET A 14 20.81 0.23 -3.29
N THR A 15 19.71 -0.34 -2.81
CA THR A 15 19.74 -1.49 -1.89
C THR A 15 19.49 -2.79 -2.65
N SER A 16 19.91 -3.93 -2.09
CA SER A 16 19.37 -5.22 -2.57
C SER A 16 17.87 -5.35 -2.21
N THR A 17 17.15 -6.23 -2.89
CA THR A 17 15.73 -6.53 -2.58
C THR A 17 15.57 -7.06 -1.14
N GLU A 18 16.52 -7.86 -0.67
CA GLU A 18 16.55 -8.44 0.67
C GLU A 18 16.75 -7.37 1.76
N SER A 19 17.41 -6.26 1.40
CA SER A 19 17.68 -5.15 2.31
C SER A 19 16.51 -4.17 2.44
N SER A 20 15.42 -4.32 1.67
CA SER A 20 14.25 -3.42 1.68
C SER A 20 13.66 -3.22 3.08
N ALA A 21 13.51 -4.30 3.86
CA ALA A 21 13.03 -4.24 5.24
C ALA A 21 13.92 -3.37 6.13
N HIS A 22 15.22 -3.62 6.04
CA HIS A 22 16.23 -2.93 6.82
C HIS A 22 16.30 -1.45 6.44
N ALA A 23 16.15 -1.12 5.15
CA ALA A 23 16.05 0.24 4.67
C ALA A 23 14.83 0.96 5.25
N SER A 24 13.62 0.38 5.15
CA SER A 24 12.41 0.98 5.72
C SER A 24 12.52 1.18 7.24
N GLU A 25 13.12 0.22 7.96
CA GLU A 25 13.36 0.33 9.40
C GLU A 25 14.40 1.39 9.75
N TYR A 26 15.49 1.49 8.97
CA TYR A 26 16.53 2.49 9.12
C TYR A 26 15.98 3.90 8.92
N PHE A 27 15.19 4.11 7.86
CA PHE A 27 14.48 5.37 7.64
C PHE A 27 13.56 5.69 8.83
N ALA A 28 12.73 4.74 9.25
CA ALA A 28 11.76 4.97 10.32
C ALA A 28 12.41 5.27 11.68
N LYS A 29 13.48 4.55 12.04
CA LYS A 29 14.10 4.61 13.37
C LYS A 29 15.27 5.58 13.47
N GLN A 30 16.19 5.53 12.51
CA GLN A 30 17.43 6.32 12.54
C GLN A 30 17.21 7.69 11.92
N LEU A 31 16.72 7.72 10.67
CA LEU A 31 16.51 8.98 9.96
C LEU A 31 15.24 9.72 10.43
N ARG A 32 14.33 9.01 11.12
CA ARG A 32 13.01 9.53 11.50
C ARG A 32 12.26 10.05 10.27
N HIS A 33 12.31 9.32 9.17
CA HIS A 33 11.54 9.56 7.95
C HIS A 33 10.78 8.29 7.56
N VAL A 34 9.72 8.43 6.79
CA VAL A 34 9.05 7.29 6.15
C VAL A 34 9.62 7.18 4.75
N LEU A 35 10.27 6.06 4.44
CA LEU A 35 10.91 5.84 3.14
C LEU A 35 9.94 6.09 1.97
N ASP A 36 8.74 5.51 2.04
CA ASP A 36 7.70 5.60 1.01
C ASP A 36 7.07 6.98 0.81
N HIS A 37 7.41 7.96 1.65
CA HIS A 37 7.00 9.34 1.38
C HIS A 37 7.90 10.01 0.34
N GLU A 38 9.09 9.45 0.08
CA GLU A 38 10.05 9.97 -0.91
C GLU A 38 10.38 11.45 -0.70
N THR A 39 10.31 11.92 0.55
CA THR A 39 10.55 13.33 0.94
C THR A 39 11.91 13.58 1.57
N HIS A 40 12.77 12.57 1.64
CA HIS A 40 14.06 12.67 2.29
C HIS A 40 15.18 12.22 1.36
N PHE A 41 16.15 13.10 1.17
CA PHE A 41 17.38 12.80 0.47
C PHE A 41 18.44 12.35 1.48
N VAL A 42 18.93 11.12 1.33
CA VAL A 42 19.89 10.51 2.24
C VAL A 42 21.28 11.05 1.97
N SER A 43 21.97 11.52 3.01
CA SER A 43 23.34 12.00 2.87
C SER A 43 24.32 10.84 2.63
N PRO A 44 25.50 11.08 2.03
CA PRO A 44 26.55 10.05 1.93
C PRO A 44 26.95 9.46 3.28
N GLN A 45 26.96 10.27 4.34
CA GLN A 45 27.27 9.82 5.70
C GLN A 45 26.18 8.88 6.25
N ASP A 46 24.90 9.16 5.97
CA ASP A 46 23.81 8.27 6.36
C ASP A 46 23.86 6.94 5.59
N LEU A 47 24.17 6.99 4.29
CA LEU A 47 24.40 5.77 3.49
C LEU A 47 25.56 4.94 4.03
N GLU A 48 26.66 5.57 4.45
CA GLU A 48 27.81 4.90 5.08
C GLU A 48 27.45 4.30 6.45
N ASN A 49 26.57 4.95 7.21
CA ASN A 49 26.09 4.48 8.50
C ASN A 49 25.01 3.39 8.43
N ALA A 50 24.52 3.06 7.23
CA ALA A 50 23.53 2.01 7.05
C ALA A 50 24.14 0.65 7.41
N ALA A 51 23.43 -0.13 8.24
CA ALA A 51 23.89 -1.46 8.66
C ALA A 51 23.62 -2.56 7.61
N PHE A 52 23.49 -2.19 6.33
CA PHE A 52 23.22 -3.08 5.20
C PHE A 52 23.90 -2.56 3.93
N PRO A 53 24.18 -3.42 2.93
CA PRO A 53 24.91 -3.01 1.74
C PRO A 53 24.17 -1.95 0.92
N ILE A 54 24.89 -0.90 0.53
CA ILE A 54 24.50 0.08 -0.48
C ILE A 54 25.35 -0.15 -1.72
N TYR A 55 24.69 -0.35 -2.86
CA TYR A 55 25.31 -0.50 -4.17
C TYR A 55 25.40 0.87 -4.85
N TYR A 56 26.56 1.15 -5.45
CA TYR A 56 26.81 2.39 -6.18
C TYR A 56 27.05 2.11 -7.66
N TYR A 57 26.46 2.93 -8.54
CA TYR A 57 26.75 2.88 -9.97
C TYR A 57 26.69 4.28 -10.59
N GLU A 58 27.66 4.61 -11.45
CA GLU A 58 27.63 5.84 -12.25
C GLU A 58 27.05 5.53 -13.63
N GLN A 59 25.84 6.02 -13.90
CA GLN A 59 25.18 5.93 -15.20
C GLN A 59 25.73 6.95 -16.18
N ARG A 60 26.15 6.52 -17.35
CA ARG A 60 26.59 7.34 -18.49
C ARG A 60 25.66 7.16 -19.70
N LEU A 61 25.89 7.96 -20.73
CA LEU A 61 25.16 7.87 -21.99
C LEU A 61 25.23 6.45 -22.57
N GLY A 62 24.08 5.89 -22.94
CA GLY A 62 23.98 4.51 -23.44
C GLY A 62 23.72 3.47 -22.36
N ASP A 63 23.97 3.77 -21.08
CA ASP A 63 23.75 2.79 -20.01
C ASP A 63 22.27 2.57 -19.73
N CYS A 64 21.90 1.29 -19.61
CA CYS A 64 20.60 0.84 -19.13
C CYS A 64 20.73 0.34 -17.68
N ILE A 65 19.89 0.86 -16.79
CA ILE A 65 19.83 0.42 -15.38
C ILE A 65 18.53 -0.34 -15.17
N ILE A 66 18.66 -1.55 -14.62
CA ILE A 66 17.52 -2.38 -14.22
C ILE A 66 17.47 -2.37 -12.71
N ILE A 67 16.37 -1.86 -12.16
CA ILE A 67 16.14 -1.80 -10.71
C ILE A 67 15.30 -3.01 -10.32
N PRO A 68 15.82 -3.92 -9.47
CA PRO A 68 15.05 -5.07 -9.00
C PRO A 68 13.83 -4.63 -8.17
N PRO A 69 12.78 -5.47 -8.10
CA PRO A 69 11.63 -5.19 -7.24
C PRO A 69 12.05 -4.85 -5.81
N ARG A 70 11.45 -3.80 -5.24
CA ARG A 70 11.65 -3.34 -3.85
C ARG A 70 13.06 -2.84 -3.51
N SER A 71 13.93 -2.70 -4.51
CA SER A 71 15.21 -2.01 -4.33
C SER A 71 14.95 -0.52 -4.10
N CYS A 72 15.32 -0.03 -2.92
CA CYS A 72 15.27 1.38 -2.61
C CYS A 72 16.41 2.06 -3.36
N HIS A 73 16.15 3.21 -3.99
CA HIS A 73 17.16 3.88 -4.79
C HIS A 73 17.10 5.40 -4.67
N GLN A 74 18.26 6.03 -4.79
CA GLN A 74 18.43 7.48 -4.86
C GLN A 74 19.39 7.81 -6.02
N VAL A 75 19.11 8.93 -6.69
CA VAL A 75 19.87 9.34 -7.88
C VAL A 75 20.33 10.79 -7.74
N VAL A 76 21.59 11.03 -8.07
CA VAL A 76 22.19 12.36 -8.11
C VAL A 76 22.74 12.61 -9.52
N ASN A 77 22.34 13.71 -10.15
CA ASN A 77 22.83 14.07 -11.48
C ASN A 77 24.09 14.95 -11.35
N HIS A 78 25.06 14.75 -12.24
CA HIS A 78 26.33 15.48 -12.28
C HIS A 78 26.63 15.95 -13.70
N GLY A 79 27.43 17.01 -13.84
CA GLY A 79 28.11 17.34 -15.11
C GLY A 79 27.24 17.90 -16.24
N GLY A 80 26.10 18.52 -15.94
CA GLY A 80 25.25 19.19 -16.93
C GLY A 80 23.85 18.57 -17.06
N ILE A 81 23.15 18.87 -18.15
CA ILE A 81 21.83 18.33 -18.43
C ILE A 81 21.94 16.85 -18.82
N THR A 82 21.06 16.02 -18.25
CA THR A 82 20.91 14.61 -18.62
C THR A 82 19.44 14.30 -18.89
N ILE A 83 19.17 13.44 -19.88
CA ILE A 83 17.81 12.97 -20.18
C ILE A 83 17.79 11.45 -20.05
N LYS A 84 16.78 10.94 -19.33
CA LYS A 84 16.57 9.51 -19.07
C LYS A 84 15.16 9.13 -19.48
N MET A 85 15.03 7.93 -20.03
CA MET A 85 13.74 7.30 -20.29
C MET A 85 13.59 6.12 -19.33
N SER A 86 12.44 6.02 -18.68
CA SER A 86 12.15 4.97 -17.70
C SER A 86 10.70 4.50 -17.84
N TRP A 87 10.49 3.20 -17.66
CA TRP A 87 9.16 2.59 -17.59
C TRP A 87 9.18 1.45 -16.57
N SER A 88 8.02 1.19 -15.96
CA SER A 88 7.85 0.12 -14.98
C SER A 88 7.33 -1.15 -15.64
N ARG A 89 7.67 -2.31 -15.06
CA ARG A 89 7.10 -3.61 -15.41
C ARG A 89 6.66 -4.31 -14.14
N LEU A 90 5.46 -4.89 -14.16
CA LEU A 90 4.92 -5.72 -13.10
C LEU A 90 4.63 -7.10 -13.69
N LEU A 91 5.33 -8.13 -13.22
CA LEU A 91 5.13 -9.52 -13.69
C LEU A 91 4.19 -10.26 -12.72
N VAL A 92 3.58 -11.36 -13.19
CA VAL A 92 2.67 -12.18 -12.35
C VAL A 92 3.37 -12.66 -11.06
N GLN A 93 4.65 -13.02 -11.17
CA GLN A 93 5.49 -13.44 -10.04
C GLN A 93 5.79 -12.33 -9.01
N ASP A 94 5.60 -11.06 -9.37
CA ASP A 94 5.82 -9.91 -8.49
C ASP A 94 4.55 -9.55 -7.67
N LEU A 95 3.38 -10.00 -8.12
CA LEU A 95 2.09 -9.72 -7.46
C LEU A 95 2.01 -10.15 -5.99
N PRO A 96 2.61 -11.27 -5.55
CA PRO A 96 2.64 -11.61 -4.12
C PRO A 96 3.31 -10.53 -3.27
N ALA A 97 4.46 -10.01 -3.71
CA ALA A 97 5.16 -8.95 -2.98
C ALA A 97 4.34 -7.66 -2.96
N ALA A 98 3.74 -7.31 -4.09
CA ALA A 98 2.85 -6.15 -4.19
C ALA A 98 1.64 -6.26 -3.25
N LEU A 99 0.98 -7.42 -3.20
CA LEU A 99 -0.22 -7.64 -2.39
C LEU A 99 0.08 -7.72 -0.89
N TYR A 100 1.14 -8.44 -0.50
CA TYR A 100 1.40 -8.77 0.91
C TYR A 100 2.36 -7.82 1.62
N SER A 101 3.23 -7.13 0.88
CA SER A 101 4.27 -6.27 1.47
C SER A 101 3.97 -4.79 1.18
N GLU A 102 3.88 -4.43 -0.10
CA GLU A 102 3.85 -3.02 -0.52
C GLU A 102 2.48 -2.38 -0.30
N LEU A 103 1.40 -2.99 -0.77
CA LEU A 103 0.04 -2.44 -0.62
C LEU A 103 -0.34 -2.18 0.86
N PRO A 104 -0.11 -3.11 1.81
CA PRO A 104 -0.33 -2.86 3.24
C PRO A 104 0.48 -1.68 3.78
N LEU A 105 1.74 -1.55 3.36
CA LEU A 105 2.61 -0.46 3.77
C LEU A 105 2.09 0.87 3.24
N TYR A 106 1.73 0.93 1.96
CA TYR A 106 1.21 2.12 1.30
C TYR A 106 -0.07 2.61 1.98
N GLN A 107 -1.01 1.71 2.27
CA GLN A 107 -2.22 2.02 3.03
C GLN A 107 -1.90 2.54 4.43
N ARG A 108 -0.91 1.96 5.11
CA ARG A 108 -0.51 2.37 6.46
C ARG A 108 0.06 3.78 6.48
N VAL A 109 0.94 4.11 5.53
CA VAL A 109 1.64 5.41 5.47
C VAL A 109 0.92 6.48 4.63
N CYS A 110 -0.17 6.10 3.97
CA CYS A 110 -0.95 6.92 3.03
C CYS A 110 -0.18 7.31 1.76
N ARG A 111 0.51 6.34 1.17
CA ARG A 111 1.04 6.45 -0.19
C ARG A 111 -0.06 6.00 -1.16
N ARG A 112 -0.39 6.86 -2.14
CA ARG A 112 -1.41 6.55 -3.15
C ARG A 112 -1.01 5.31 -3.94
N GLU A 113 -1.97 4.41 -4.14
CA GLU A 113 -1.78 3.24 -4.98
C GLU A 113 -1.87 3.62 -6.46
N THR A 114 -0.91 3.14 -7.26
CA THR A 114 -0.83 3.47 -8.69
C THR A 114 -1.41 2.38 -9.58
N TYR A 115 -1.24 1.10 -9.21
CA TYR A 115 -1.49 -0.03 -10.12
C TYR A 115 -2.72 -0.87 -9.78
N ALA A 116 -3.54 -0.49 -8.80
CA ALA A 116 -4.76 -1.22 -8.41
C ALA A 116 -4.52 -2.75 -8.33
N ILE A 117 -3.62 -3.18 -7.44
CA ILE A 117 -3.02 -4.54 -7.43
C ILE A 117 -4.07 -5.64 -7.38
N LYS A 118 -5.14 -5.45 -6.61
CA LYS A 118 -6.25 -6.41 -6.50
C LYS A 118 -7.02 -6.55 -7.83
N SER A 119 -7.23 -5.44 -8.54
CA SER A 119 -7.84 -5.42 -9.87
C SER A 119 -6.94 -6.06 -10.92
N VAL A 120 -5.63 -5.77 -10.90
CA VAL A 120 -4.63 -6.43 -11.77
C VAL A 120 -4.61 -7.94 -11.56
N ILE A 121 -4.70 -8.43 -10.32
CA ILE A 121 -4.80 -9.87 -10.01
C ILE A 121 -6.06 -10.47 -10.66
N ARG A 122 -7.23 -9.82 -10.51
CA ARG A 122 -8.50 -10.31 -11.08
C ARG A 122 -8.44 -10.36 -12.61
N GLU A 123 -8.00 -9.29 -13.26
CA GLU A 123 -7.97 -9.25 -14.72
C GLU A 123 -6.93 -10.21 -15.29
N SER A 124 -5.75 -10.33 -14.66
CA SER A 124 -4.76 -11.35 -15.01
C SER A 124 -5.31 -12.77 -14.85
N LEU A 125 -6.07 -13.04 -13.78
CA LEU A 125 -6.73 -14.34 -13.56
C LEU A 125 -7.66 -14.67 -14.73
N LYS A 126 -8.51 -13.73 -15.14
CA LYS A 126 -9.45 -13.90 -16.24
C LYS A 126 -8.72 -14.16 -17.56
N GLU A 127 -7.73 -13.34 -17.88
CA GLU A 127 -6.91 -13.51 -19.10
C GLU A 127 -6.21 -14.86 -19.15
N ARG A 128 -5.55 -15.28 -18.05
CA ARG A 128 -4.85 -16.57 -18.00
C ARG A 128 -5.80 -17.75 -18.03
N THR A 129 -7.00 -17.62 -17.46
CA THR A 129 -8.07 -18.62 -17.56
C THR A 129 -8.47 -18.82 -19.02
N ILE A 130 -8.75 -17.74 -19.74
CA ILE A 130 -9.14 -17.78 -21.16
C ILE A 130 -7.99 -18.36 -22.00
N ALA A 131 -6.76 -17.87 -21.82
CA ALA A 131 -5.60 -18.33 -22.57
C ALA A 131 -5.37 -19.85 -22.41
N LEU A 132 -5.40 -20.36 -21.17
CA LEU A 132 -5.21 -21.78 -20.91
C LEU A 132 -6.38 -22.63 -21.46
N GLN A 133 -7.61 -22.12 -21.37
CA GLN A 133 -8.77 -22.79 -21.95
C GLN A 133 -8.69 -22.87 -23.49
N SER A 134 -8.28 -21.81 -24.17
CA SER A 134 -8.11 -21.81 -25.63
C SER A 134 -7.03 -22.80 -26.10
N VAL A 135 -5.98 -22.99 -25.29
CA VAL A 135 -4.95 -24.01 -25.54
C VAL A 135 -5.57 -25.41 -25.55
N HIS A 136 -6.44 -25.74 -24.59
CA HIS A 136 -7.09 -27.06 -24.54
C HIS A 136 -8.15 -27.27 -25.63
N GLN A 137 -8.75 -26.19 -26.13
CA GLN A 137 -9.74 -26.25 -27.21
C GLN A 137 -9.10 -26.35 -28.60
N GLY A 138 -7.76 -26.37 -28.70
CA GLY A 138 -7.05 -26.44 -29.99
C GLY A 138 -7.20 -25.19 -30.84
N GLN A 139 -7.63 -24.07 -30.26
CA GLN A 139 -7.91 -22.81 -30.95
C GLN A 139 -6.67 -21.90 -31.09
N GLN A 140 -5.46 -22.44 -31.04
CA GLN A 140 -4.24 -21.62 -31.02
C GLN A 140 -3.91 -21.03 -32.38
N SER A 141 -3.66 -19.71 -32.40
CA SER A 141 -2.96 -19.02 -33.48
C SER A 141 -1.44 -19.06 -33.24
N THR A 142 -0.66 -19.10 -34.31
CA THR A 142 0.77 -19.48 -34.40
C THR A 142 1.78 -18.45 -33.85
N THR A 143 1.47 -17.69 -32.79
CA THR A 143 2.38 -16.65 -32.27
C THR A 143 2.52 -16.65 -30.75
N SER A 144 3.77 -16.82 -30.28
CA SER A 144 4.36 -16.40 -28.98
C SER A 144 3.58 -16.59 -27.66
N VAL A 145 2.58 -17.47 -27.60
CA VAL A 145 1.90 -17.78 -26.33
C VAL A 145 2.85 -18.61 -25.44
N PRO A 146 2.98 -18.30 -24.14
CA PRO A 146 3.72 -19.16 -23.21
C PRO A 146 3.22 -20.61 -23.29
N ASN A 147 4.11 -21.58 -23.07
CA ASN A 147 3.73 -22.99 -22.99
C ASN A 147 2.57 -23.16 -21.97
N SER A 148 1.65 -24.08 -22.24
CA SER A 148 0.50 -24.40 -21.40
C SER A 148 0.87 -24.64 -19.93
N HIS A 149 2.05 -25.19 -19.67
CA HIS A 149 2.59 -25.35 -18.32
C HIS A 149 2.82 -24.01 -17.61
N THR A 150 3.48 -23.06 -18.27
CA THR A 150 3.75 -21.73 -17.72
C THR A 150 2.44 -20.98 -17.45
N LEU A 151 1.47 -21.07 -18.38
CA LEU A 151 0.14 -20.50 -18.18
C LEU A 151 -0.56 -21.11 -16.96
N ALA A 152 -0.45 -22.43 -16.76
CA ALA A 152 -1.03 -23.10 -15.61
C ALA A 152 -0.36 -22.66 -14.30
N GLU A 153 0.98 -22.54 -14.25
CA GLU A 153 1.72 -22.05 -13.07
C GLU A 153 1.33 -20.60 -12.70
N GLU A 154 1.27 -19.72 -13.70
CA GLU A 154 0.81 -18.33 -13.50
C GLU A 154 -0.64 -18.29 -13.00
N LEU A 155 -1.52 -19.08 -13.62
CA LEU A 155 -2.94 -19.13 -13.24
C LEU A 155 -3.11 -19.67 -11.81
N GLN A 156 -2.31 -20.64 -11.39
CA GLN A 156 -2.32 -21.14 -10.01
C GLN A 156 -1.96 -20.05 -9.00
N LEU A 157 -0.91 -19.28 -9.28
CA LEU A 157 -0.53 -18.16 -8.42
C LEU A 157 -1.65 -17.13 -8.34
N LEU A 158 -2.25 -16.79 -9.48
CA LEU A 158 -3.35 -15.84 -9.56
C LEU A 158 -4.60 -16.33 -8.80
N VAL A 159 -4.95 -17.62 -8.91
CA VAL A 159 -6.04 -18.26 -8.14
C VAL A 159 -5.80 -18.06 -6.64
N PHE A 160 -4.58 -18.33 -6.19
CA PHE A 160 -4.20 -18.18 -4.78
C PHE A 160 -4.29 -16.72 -4.29
N LEU A 161 -3.76 -15.77 -5.07
CA LEU A 161 -3.82 -14.34 -4.73
C LEU A 161 -5.25 -13.79 -4.76
N HIS A 162 -6.07 -14.24 -5.72
CA HIS A 162 -7.45 -13.84 -5.82
C HIS A 162 -8.28 -14.42 -4.67
N GLN A 163 -8.09 -15.69 -4.30
CA GLN A 163 -8.69 -16.27 -3.09
C GLN A 163 -8.38 -15.45 -1.84
N THR A 164 -7.13 -15.02 -1.69
CA THR A 164 -6.71 -14.15 -0.58
C THR A 164 -7.45 -12.81 -0.61
N THR A 165 -7.55 -12.19 -1.79
CA THR A 165 -8.30 -10.96 -1.99
C THR A 165 -9.77 -11.14 -1.58
N LEU A 166 -10.45 -12.19 -2.05
CA LEU A 166 -11.85 -12.48 -1.68
C LEU A 166 -12.02 -12.73 -0.18
N GLN A 167 -11.02 -13.35 0.47
CA GLN A 167 -11.06 -13.59 1.91
C GLN A 167 -10.94 -12.29 2.72
N GLU A 168 -10.11 -11.33 2.29
CA GLU A 168 -10.02 -10.01 2.95
C GLU A 168 -11.30 -9.17 2.80
N GLU A 169 -11.92 -9.25 1.62
CA GLU A 169 -13.11 -8.49 1.22
C GLU A 169 -14.42 -9.15 1.68
N ARG A 170 -14.33 -10.30 2.36
CA ARG A 170 -15.50 -11.11 2.73
C ARG A 170 -16.43 -10.35 3.69
N PRO A 171 -17.70 -10.14 3.33
CA PRO A 171 -18.67 -9.51 4.24
C PRO A 171 -18.92 -10.32 5.51
N LEU A 172 -19.37 -9.63 6.56
CA LEU A 172 -19.78 -10.27 7.81
C LEU A 172 -21.01 -11.15 7.56
N MET A 173 -20.99 -12.36 8.12
CA MET A 173 -22.17 -13.21 8.20
C MET A 173 -22.82 -12.99 9.56
N ILE A 174 -24.09 -12.64 9.59
CA ILE A 174 -24.86 -12.52 10.85
C ILE A 174 -25.39 -13.88 11.30
N SER A 175 -25.83 -13.97 12.55
CA SER A 175 -26.24 -15.22 13.22
C SER A 175 -27.34 -16.01 12.49
N THR A 176 -28.11 -15.36 11.62
CA THR A 176 -29.15 -15.98 10.78
C THR A 176 -28.60 -16.71 9.54
N GLY A 177 -27.28 -16.75 9.37
CA GLY A 177 -26.64 -17.27 8.16
C GLY A 177 -26.78 -16.35 6.94
N LYS A 178 -27.31 -15.14 7.12
CA LYS A 178 -27.39 -14.09 6.11
C LYS A 178 -26.16 -13.20 6.16
N MET A 179 -25.85 -12.53 5.06
CA MET A 179 -24.83 -11.48 5.05
C MET A 179 -25.34 -10.27 5.84
N ALA A 180 -24.47 -9.60 6.59
CA ALA A 180 -24.76 -8.31 7.19
C ALA A 180 -25.21 -7.33 6.09
N PRO A 181 -26.11 -6.38 6.39
CA PRO A 181 -26.56 -5.43 5.39
C PRO A 181 -25.36 -4.66 4.83
N PHE A 182 -25.10 -4.86 3.55
CA PHE A 182 -24.22 -4.05 2.72
C PHE A 182 -25.06 -3.46 1.60
N ILE A 183 -24.71 -2.28 1.14
CA ILE A 183 -25.32 -1.72 -0.06
C ILE A 183 -24.43 -2.11 -1.23
N GLN A 184 -24.99 -2.88 -2.17
CA GLN A 184 -24.35 -3.13 -3.45
C GLN A 184 -24.69 -1.96 -4.37
N ILE A 185 -23.70 -1.45 -5.08
CA ILE A 185 -23.95 -0.45 -6.11
C ILE A 185 -24.62 -1.14 -7.31
N GLU A 186 -25.77 -0.61 -7.70
CA GLU A 186 -26.47 -0.98 -8.93
C GLU A 186 -25.93 -0.09 -10.05
N ALA A 187 -24.80 -0.49 -10.66
CA ALA A 187 -24.25 0.20 -11.82
C ALA A 187 -24.35 -0.70 -13.06
N GLU A 188 -24.82 -0.12 -14.17
CA GLU A 188 -24.89 -0.80 -15.49
C GLU A 188 -23.50 -1.01 -16.09
N GLU A 189 -22.53 -0.15 -15.73
CA GLU A 189 -21.12 -0.21 -16.16
C GLU A 189 -20.19 -0.29 -14.93
N GLU A 190 -19.04 -0.95 -15.06
CA GLU A 190 -18.08 -1.00 -13.95
C GLU A 190 -17.54 0.43 -13.70
N PRO A 191 -17.67 0.98 -12.47
CA PRO A 191 -17.26 2.35 -12.20
C PRO A 191 -15.75 2.53 -12.40
N GLU A 192 -15.36 3.64 -13.04
CA GLU A 192 -13.95 4.04 -13.11
C GLU A 192 -13.41 4.22 -11.68
N GLY A 193 -12.21 3.66 -11.44
CA GLY A 193 -11.61 3.37 -10.13
C GLY A 193 -12.07 4.22 -8.93
N LEU A 194 -12.52 3.53 -7.86
CA LEU A 194 -12.84 4.15 -6.58
C LEU A 194 -11.61 4.13 -5.66
N PHE A 195 -11.29 5.25 -5.02
CA PHE A 195 -10.13 5.36 -4.14
C PHE A 195 -10.53 5.71 -2.70
N CYS A 196 -9.73 5.26 -1.74
CA CYS A 196 -9.88 5.67 -0.36
C CYS A 196 -9.44 7.13 -0.18
N ASP A 197 -10.34 7.99 0.28
CA ASP A 197 -10.06 9.42 0.51
C ASP A 197 -9.04 9.68 1.64
N PHE A 198 -8.76 8.69 2.49
CA PHE A 198 -7.75 8.81 3.54
C PHE A 198 -6.35 8.45 3.05
N CYS A 199 -6.18 7.23 2.52
CA CYS A 199 -4.85 6.69 2.21
C CYS A 199 -4.50 6.67 0.71
N GLY A 200 -5.48 6.86 -0.17
CA GLY A 200 -5.29 6.79 -1.62
C GLY A 200 -5.16 5.38 -2.19
N ALA A 201 -5.48 4.34 -1.42
CA ALA A 201 -5.54 2.98 -1.94
C ALA A 201 -6.74 2.79 -2.88
N ASP A 202 -6.56 1.93 -3.88
CA ASP A 202 -7.65 1.46 -4.75
C ASP A 202 -8.65 0.65 -3.92
N ILE A 203 -9.93 0.94 -4.10
CA ILE A 203 -11.03 0.18 -3.52
C ILE A 203 -11.43 -0.85 -4.56
N PHE A 204 -10.95 -2.07 -4.35
CA PHE A 204 -11.27 -3.20 -5.22
C PHE A 204 -12.76 -3.57 -5.18
N ASN A 205 -13.32 -3.77 -3.98
CA ASN A 205 -14.72 -4.16 -3.86
C ASN A 205 -15.42 -3.59 -2.63
N ALA A 206 -14.89 -3.87 -1.43
CA ALA A 206 -15.52 -3.48 -0.18
C ALA A 206 -14.96 -2.16 0.35
N PHE A 207 -15.82 -1.33 0.91
CA PHE A 207 -15.45 -0.05 1.51
C PHE A 207 -16.48 0.43 2.53
N PHE A 208 -16.21 1.59 3.13
CA PHE A 208 -17.10 2.29 4.03
C PHE A 208 -17.39 3.69 3.49
N GLU A 209 -18.66 4.08 3.48
CA GLU A 209 -19.13 5.33 2.89
C GLU A 209 -19.89 6.22 3.88
N CYS A 210 -19.68 7.53 3.83
CA CYS A 210 -20.53 8.50 4.52
C CYS A 210 -20.95 9.64 3.58
N GLN A 211 -22.26 9.78 3.39
CA GLN A 211 -22.87 10.86 2.61
C GLN A 211 -23.19 12.10 3.47
N SER A 212 -23.50 11.91 4.75
CA SER A 212 -23.96 12.98 5.64
C SER A 212 -22.91 14.06 5.89
N CYS A 213 -21.62 13.70 5.90
CA CYS A 213 -20.53 14.65 6.15
C CYS A 213 -20.20 15.52 4.92
N ILE A 214 -20.78 15.24 3.76
CA ILE A 214 -20.60 16.05 2.55
C ILE A 214 -21.81 16.95 2.30
N ALA A 215 -23.01 16.46 2.57
CA ALA A 215 -24.25 17.24 2.49
C ALA A 215 -24.24 18.49 3.41
N SER A 216 -23.41 18.53 4.45
CA SER A 216 -23.21 19.71 5.30
C SER A 216 -22.41 20.83 4.64
N HIS A 217 -21.84 20.61 3.44
CA HIS A 217 -20.95 21.57 2.77
C HIS A 217 -21.51 22.18 1.48
N ASP A 218 -22.33 21.45 0.72
CA ASP A 218 -23.03 21.97 -0.47
C ASP A 218 -24.52 21.63 -0.38
N SER A 219 -25.35 22.66 -0.24
CA SER A 219 -26.80 22.58 -0.09
C SER A 219 -27.49 22.39 -1.45
N THR A 220 -27.19 21.31 -2.15
CA THR A 220 -27.94 20.88 -3.34
C THR A 220 -28.81 19.69 -2.97
N GLU A 221 -30.12 19.77 -3.23
CA GLU A 221 -31.14 18.77 -2.86
C GLU A 221 -31.01 17.40 -3.57
N THR A 222 -29.95 17.18 -4.34
CA THR A 222 -29.66 15.93 -5.04
C THR A 222 -28.82 14.99 -4.17
N GLU A 223 -29.27 13.75 -4.04
CA GLU A 223 -28.49 12.67 -3.42
C GLU A 223 -27.13 12.53 -4.12
N PRO A 224 -26.02 12.47 -3.37
CA PRO A 224 -24.68 12.41 -3.96
C PRO A 224 -24.46 11.14 -4.78
N SER A 225 -23.83 11.29 -5.94
CA SER A 225 -23.49 10.18 -6.83
C SER A 225 -22.33 9.34 -6.27
N LEU A 226 -22.07 8.16 -6.86
CA LEU A 226 -20.99 7.29 -6.42
C LEU A 226 -19.63 8.02 -6.51
N GLY A 227 -18.87 8.03 -5.41
CA GLY A 227 -17.58 8.71 -5.33
C GLY A 227 -17.66 10.19 -4.93
N GLU A 228 -18.86 10.77 -4.86
CA GLU A 228 -19.06 12.10 -4.27
C GLU A 228 -19.04 12.02 -2.74
N ALA A 229 -19.49 10.90 -2.16
CA ALA A 229 -19.43 10.56 -0.73
C ALA A 229 -17.99 10.37 -0.20
N TYR A 230 -17.81 10.40 1.13
CA TYR A 230 -16.53 10.08 1.74
C TYR A 230 -16.37 8.56 1.77
N CYS A 231 -15.31 8.06 1.14
CA CYS A 231 -15.04 6.65 0.95
C CYS A 231 -13.73 6.23 1.64
N VAL A 232 -13.80 5.21 2.48
CA VAL A 232 -12.65 4.70 3.24
C VAL A 232 -12.50 3.20 3.02
N CYS A 233 -11.30 2.74 2.68
CA CYS A 233 -11.03 1.32 2.51
C CYS A 233 -11.14 0.56 3.84
N PRO A 234 -11.41 -0.75 3.83
CA PRO A 234 -11.61 -1.54 5.05
C PRO A 234 -10.42 -1.48 6.00
N ARG A 235 -9.20 -1.46 5.47
CA ARG A 235 -7.96 -1.36 6.26
C ARG A 235 -7.88 -0.04 7.02
N CYS A 236 -8.18 1.09 6.38
CA CYS A 236 -8.23 2.37 7.08
C CYS A 236 -9.32 2.38 8.16
N TYR A 237 -10.50 1.85 7.85
CA TYR A 237 -11.62 1.82 8.77
C TYR A 237 -11.30 1.03 10.05
N ILE A 238 -10.68 -0.15 9.92
CA ILE A 238 -10.27 -0.98 11.08
C ILE A 238 -9.05 -0.43 11.84
N ASP A 239 -8.35 0.57 11.32
CA ASP A 239 -7.35 1.34 12.06
C ASP A 239 -7.98 2.48 12.86
N GLY A 240 -9.31 2.64 12.76
CA GLY A 240 -10.10 3.67 13.42
C GLY A 240 -10.27 4.94 12.57
N ARG A 241 -9.64 5.02 11.39
CA ARG A 241 -9.74 6.17 10.49
C ARG A 241 -11.16 6.25 9.95
N SER A 242 -11.76 7.44 10.00
CA SER A 242 -13.15 7.62 9.61
C SER A 242 -13.45 9.07 9.28
N CYS A 243 -14.63 9.34 8.71
CA CYS A 243 -15.16 10.69 8.64
C CYS A 243 -15.42 11.25 10.07
N PRO A 244 -15.66 12.56 10.23
CA PRO A 244 -15.83 13.17 11.54
C PRO A 244 -17.00 12.61 12.36
N CYS A 245 -18.08 12.16 11.70
CA CYS A 245 -19.24 11.61 12.40
C CYS A 245 -19.09 10.13 12.78
N GLU A 246 -18.04 9.45 12.31
CA GLU A 246 -17.76 8.01 12.48
C GLU A 246 -18.83 7.03 11.95
N ARG A 247 -19.91 7.52 11.35
CA ARG A 247 -21.05 6.72 10.85
C ARG A 247 -20.92 6.42 9.36
N MET A 248 -19.86 5.69 9.00
CA MET A 248 -19.66 5.22 7.64
C MET A 248 -20.29 3.83 7.44
N LYS A 249 -21.19 3.68 6.48
CA LYS A 249 -21.89 2.42 6.17
C LYS A 249 -21.01 1.48 5.35
N PRO A 250 -21.09 0.15 5.55
CA PRO A 250 -20.39 -0.82 4.73
C PRO A 250 -21.02 -0.94 3.33
N MET A 251 -20.18 -0.93 2.30
CA MET A 251 -20.57 -0.93 0.88
C MET A 251 -19.80 -1.99 0.09
N LEU A 252 -20.40 -2.48 -1.00
CA LEU A 252 -19.73 -3.33 -2.00
C LEU A 252 -19.94 -2.76 -3.41
N LEU A 253 -18.87 -2.66 -4.19
CA LEU A 253 -18.91 -2.27 -5.60
C LEU A 253 -19.57 -3.35 -6.47
N ARG A 254 -19.22 -4.62 -6.23
CA ARG A 254 -19.60 -5.76 -7.05
C ARG A 254 -20.24 -6.86 -6.22
N ASN A 255 -21.09 -7.65 -6.86
CA ASN A 255 -21.66 -8.85 -6.28
C ASN A 255 -20.56 -9.88 -5.98
N PRO A 256 -20.35 -10.29 -4.72
CA PRO A 256 -19.35 -11.29 -4.36
C PRO A 256 -19.51 -12.64 -5.06
N ALA A 257 -20.74 -13.00 -5.47
CA ALA A 257 -21.00 -14.23 -6.21
C ALA A 257 -20.38 -14.20 -7.61
N LEU A 258 -20.31 -13.03 -8.26
CA LEU A 258 -19.67 -12.90 -9.58
C LEU A 258 -18.15 -13.10 -9.46
N LEU A 259 -17.52 -12.43 -8.48
CA LEU A 259 -16.09 -12.61 -8.21
C LEU A 259 -15.77 -14.07 -7.85
N ARG A 260 -16.68 -14.74 -7.13
CA ARG A 260 -16.55 -16.17 -6.83
C ARG A 260 -16.68 -17.05 -8.08
N ALA A 261 -17.59 -16.72 -8.99
CA ALA A 261 -17.78 -17.46 -10.23
C ALA A 261 -16.54 -17.35 -11.16
N GLU A 262 -15.88 -16.19 -11.19
CA GLU A 262 -14.60 -15.99 -11.90
C GLU A 262 -13.52 -16.93 -11.34
N LEU A 263 -13.38 -16.99 -10.01
CA LEU A 263 -12.47 -17.93 -9.34
C LEU A 263 -12.81 -19.39 -9.66
N ASP A 264 -14.08 -19.77 -9.57
CA ASP A 264 -14.51 -21.14 -9.84
C ASP A 264 -14.27 -21.53 -11.30
N SER A 265 -14.34 -20.57 -12.23
CA SER A 265 -13.98 -20.79 -13.63
C SER A 265 -12.49 -21.11 -13.79
N ALA A 266 -11.62 -20.30 -13.18
CA ALA A 266 -10.17 -20.52 -13.18
C ALA A 266 -9.79 -21.90 -12.61
N LEU A 267 -10.42 -22.29 -11.49
CA LEU A 267 -10.22 -23.59 -10.86
C LEU A 267 -10.62 -24.75 -11.78
N ARG A 268 -11.76 -24.65 -12.49
CA ARG A 268 -12.18 -25.68 -13.45
C ARG A 268 -11.18 -25.85 -14.61
N VAL A 269 -10.65 -24.74 -15.14
CA VAL A 269 -9.66 -24.81 -16.23
C VAL A 269 -8.34 -25.43 -15.75
N LEU A 270 -7.90 -25.11 -14.53
CA LEU A 270 -6.76 -25.78 -13.90
C LEU A 270 -7.00 -27.27 -13.68
N ASP A 271 -8.16 -27.65 -13.14
CA ASP A 271 -8.49 -29.06 -12.92
C ASP A 271 -8.53 -29.86 -14.24
N LEU A 272 -9.02 -29.25 -15.33
CA LEU A 272 -8.96 -29.82 -16.67
C LEU A 272 -7.51 -29.98 -17.15
N HIS A 273 -6.67 -28.95 -16.98
CA HIS A 273 -5.25 -29.01 -17.34
C HIS A 273 -4.54 -30.20 -16.69
N PHE A 274 -4.68 -30.34 -15.37
CA PHE A 274 -4.00 -31.40 -14.61
C PHE A 274 -4.57 -32.79 -14.88
N SER A 275 -5.82 -32.88 -15.32
CA SER A 275 -6.40 -34.17 -15.74
C SER A 275 -5.86 -34.66 -17.09
N ILE A 276 -5.41 -33.74 -17.95
CA ILE A 276 -4.87 -34.06 -19.29
C ILE A 276 -3.36 -34.28 -19.27
N SER A 277 -2.62 -33.57 -18.42
CA SER A 277 -1.15 -33.45 -18.56
C SER A 277 -0.32 -34.64 -18.06
N ASP A 278 -0.92 -35.72 -17.54
CA ASP A 278 -0.25 -36.91 -16.96
C ASP A 278 0.88 -36.60 -15.94
N SER A 279 1.00 -35.34 -15.54
CA SER A 279 1.86 -34.88 -14.46
C SER A 279 1.21 -35.30 -13.15
N THR A 280 1.99 -35.88 -12.24
CA THR A 280 1.51 -36.37 -10.93
C THR A 280 0.65 -35.31 -10.25
N ALA A 281 -0.68 -35.46 -10.37
CA ALA A 281 -1.67 -34.48 -9.95
C ALA A 281 -1.53 -34.13 -8.45
N GLU A 282 -0.95 -35.03 -7.65
CA GLU A 282 -0.58 -34.80 -6.25
C GLU A 282 0.43 -33.66 -6.02
N ALA A 283 1.46 -33.49 -6.86
CA ALA A 283 2.52 -32.50 -6.63
C ALA A 283 2.02 -31.05 -6.81
N VAL A 284 0.98 -30.89 -7.65
CA VAL A 284 0.48 -29.60 -8.12
C VAL A 284 -0.91 -29.25 -7.54
N LYS A 285 -1.73 -30.24 -7.13
CA LYS A 285 -2.91 -30.00 -6.26
C LYS A 285 -2.54 -29.70 -4.81
N ALA A 286 -1.39 -30.20 -4.34
CA ALA A 286 -0.97 -30.01 -2.95
C ALA A 286 -0.76 -28.54 -2.55
N PRO A 287 -0.17 -27.63 -3.36
CA PRO A 287 -0.04 -26.22 -3.01
C PRO A 287 -1.39 -25.49 -2.87
N LEU A 288 -2.35 -25.72 -3.78
CA LEU A 288 -3.69 -25.10 -3.76
C LEU A 288 -4.49 -25.46 -2.49
N LEU A 289 -4.26 -26.66 -1.92
CA LEU A 289 -4.93 -27.16 -0.71
C LEU A 289 -4.10 -27.02 0.58
N LYS A 290 -2.76 -26.92 0.49
CA LYS A 290 -1.87 -26.81 1.67
C LYS A 290 -1.88 -25.42 2.28
N TYR A 291 -2.15 -24.37 1.51
CA TYR A 291 -2.44 -23.06 2.06
C TYR A 291 -3.88 -23.00 2.57
N LYS A 292 -4.18 -23.77 3.62
CA LYS A 292 -5.36 -23.51 4.43
C LYS A 292 -5.25 -22.06 4.89
N SER A 293 -6.18 -21.23 4.42
CA SER A 293 -6.40 -19.80 4.69
C SER A 293 -6.57 -19.41 6.17
N ARG A 294 -6.11 -20.25 7.10
CA ARG A 294 -6.35 -20.17 8.54
C ARG A 294 -5.89 -18.87 9.20
N ASN A 295 -5.06 -18.06 8.52
CA ASN A 295 -4.50 -16.83 9.07
C ASN A 295 -4.78 -15.57 8.22
N ILE A 296 -5.58 -15.65 7.14
CA ILE A 296 -6.00 -14.44 6.41
C ILE A 296 -7.26 -13.91 7.09
N ALA A 297 -7.12 -12.80 7.81
CA ALA A 297 -8.26 -12.14 8.42
C ALA A 297 -9.16 -11.52 7.37
N SER A 298 -10.47 -11.70 7.54
CA SER A 298 -11.43 -10.88 6.81
C SER A 298 -11.41 -9.47 7.41
N ILE A 299 -10.73 -8.56 6.70
CA ILE A 299 -10.59 -7.17 7.09
C ILE A 299 -11.93 -6.46 6.99
N PHE A 300 -12.70 -6.75 5.94
CA PHE A 300 -14.01 -6.16 5.78
C PHE A 300 -14.98 -6.64 6.87
N GLU A 301 -14.95 -7.91 7.25
CA GLU A 301 -15.73 -8.41 8.38
C GLU A 301 -15.35 -7.70 9.69
N ALA A 302 -14.06 -7.53 9.97
CA ALA A 302 -13.61 -6.78 11.14
C ALA A 302 -14.14 -5.34 11.12
N GLY A 303 -14.14 -4.70 9.94
CA GLY A 303 -14.73 -3.39 9.74
C GLY A 303 -16.24 -3.36 9.98
N ASN A 304 -16.98 -4.36 9.51
CA ASN A 304 -18.41 -4.50 9.75
C ASN A 304 -18.71 -4.64 11.26
N ARG A 305 -17.88 -5.40 11.99
CA ARG A 305 -18.00 -5.51 13.46
C ARG A 305 -17.73 -4.18 14.15
N LEU A 306 -16.76 -3.39 13.67
CA LEU A 306 -16.52 -2.03 14.17
C LEU A 306 -17.69 -1.08 13.88
N TYR A 307 -18.26 -1.16 12.66
CA TYR A 307 -19.44 -0.39 12.28
C TYR A 307 -20.62 -0.68 13.23
N GLN A 308 -20.93 -1.96 13.48
CA GLN A 308 -21.98 -2.35 14.44
C GLN A 308 -21.73 -1.82 15.85
N ARG A 309 -20.47 -1.83 16.31
CA ARG A 309 -20.11 -1.23 17.60
C ARG A 309 -20.35 0.27 17.63
N ARG A 310 -20.00 0.99 16.56
CA ARG A 310 -20.23 2.43 16.43
C ARG A 310 -21.73 2.72 16.45
N GLU A 311 -22.55 1.99 15.72
CA GLU A 311 -24.01 2.17 15.73
C GLU A 311 -24.64 1.94 17.12
N HIS A 312 -24.24 0.89 17.83
CA HIS A 312 -24.85 0.55 19.12
C HIS A 312 -24.25 1.29 20.33
N GLN A 313 -23.04 1.85 20.20
CA GLN A 313 -22.26 2.35 21.33
C GLN A 313 -21.63 3.74 21.11
N ALA A 314 -22.01 4.47 20.05
CA ALA A 314 -21.39 5.74 19.64
C ALA A 314 -21.19 6.76 20.78
N GLU A 315 -22.08 6.80 21.76
CA GLU A 315 -22.11 7.87 22.77
C GLU A 315 -21.66 7.42 24.17
N LYS A 316 -21.25 6.15 24.33
CA LYS A 316 -20.92 5.60 25.64
C LYS A 316 -19.40 5.60 25.85
N ASP A 317 -18.96 6.26 26.90
CA ASP A 317 -17.58 6.14 27.36
C ASP A 317 -17.35 4.85 28.17
N ARG A 318 -16.18 4.25 27.97
CA ARG A 318 -15.66 3.15 28.78
C ARG A 318 -14.30 3.52 29.35
N MET A 319 -14.02 3.03 30.55
CA MET A 319 -12.70 3.16 31.16
C MET A 319 -11.77 2.11 30.56
N CYS A 320 -10.67 2.53 29.94
CA CYS A 320 -9.59 1.64 29.56
C CYS A 320 -8.72 1.34 30.80
N SER A 321 -8.70 0.08 31.21
CA SER A 321 -7.84 -0.44 32.27
C SER A 321 -6.45 -0.71 31.71
N VAL A 322 -5.52 0.21 31.93
CA VAL A 322 -4.15 0.06 31.44
C VAL A 322 -3.41 -0.93 32.34
N SER A 323 -2.84 -1.98 31.73
CA SER A 323 -2.07 -2.98 32.48
C SER A 323 -0.89 -2.33 33.21
N ARG A 324 -0.59 -2.80 34.43
CA ARG A 324 0.64 -2.43 35.18
C ARG A 324 1.94 -2.63 34.37
N LYS A 325 1.90 -3.41 33.29
CA LYS A 325 3.02 -3.61 32.35
C LYS A 325 3.44 -2.33 31.63
N LEU A 326 2.55 -1.37 31.41
CA LEU A 326 2.89 -0.07 30.84
C LEU A 326 3.21 0.90 31.98
N LYS A 327 4.49 0.95 32.36
CA LYS A 327 4.98 1.94 33.33
C LYS A 327 4.59 3.34 32.84
N ASN A 328 3.96 4.14 33.71
CA ASN A 328 3.57 5.55 33.48
C ASN A 328 2.31 5.83 32.64
N LYS A 329 1.43 4.85 32.37
CA LYS A 329 0.13 5.13 31.73
C LYS A 329 -1.04 4.94 32.71
N ALA A 330 -1.87 5.97 32.83
CA ALA A 330 -3.06 5.96 33.67
C ALA A 330 -4.27 5.38 32.92
N ASN A 331 -5.25 4.90 33.69
CA ASN A 331 -6.58 4.61 33.17
C ASN A 331 -7.17 5.89 32.56
N HIS A 332 -7.86 5.77 31.44
CA HIS A 332 -8.45 6.90 30.72
C HIS A 332 -9.78 6.48 30.07
N ARG A 333 -10.63 7.46 29.82
CA ARG A 333 -11.90 7.26 29.12
C ARG A 333 -11.67 7.27 27.61
N VAL A 334 -12.35 6.36 26.93
CA VAL A 334 -12.41 6.24 25.48
C VAL A 334 -13.81 5.83 25.07
N LEU A 335 -14.16 6.03 23.81
CA LEU A 335 -15.41 5.54 23.24
C LEU A 335 -15.51 4.01 23.42
N ALA A 336 -16.70 3.53 23.77
CA ALA A 336 -16.96 2.10 23.95
C ALA A 336 -16.67 1.29 22.68
N SER A 337 -16.89 1.88 21.50
CA SER A 337 -16.55 1.29 20.20
C SER A 337 -15.06 0.97 20.06
N SER A 338 -14.20 1.70 20.78
CA SER A 338 -12.74 1.56 20.74
C SER A 338 -12.19 0.64 21.84
N VAL A 339 -13.04 -0.13 22.54
CA VAL A 339 -12.68 -0.98 23.67
C VAL A 339 -13.12 -2.42 23.45
N ILE A 340 -12.21 -3.36 23.77
CA ILE A 340 -12.53 -4.78 23.90
C ILE A 340 -12.59 -5.14 25.38
N HIS A 341 -13.70 -5.76 25.79
CA HIS A 341 -13.93 -6.21 27.15
C HIS A 341 -13.79 -7.73 27.23
N CYS A 342 -12.87 -8.21 28.06
CA CYS A 342 -12.78 -9.64 28.36
C CYS A 342 -13.61 -9.99 29.58
N SER A 343 -14.66 -10.81 29.40
CA SER A 343 -15.51 -11.29 30.49
C SER A 343 -14.76 -12.15 31.53
N LYS A 344 -13.71 -12.87 31.12
CA LYS A 344 -12.91 -13.74 32.00
C LYS A 344 -11.92 -12.98 32.88
N CYS A 345 -11.34 -11.91 32.36
CA CYS A 345 -10.39 -11.06 33.11
C CYS A 345 -11.06 -9.85 33.76
N HIS A 346 -12.32 -9.57 33.41
CA HIS A 346 -13.03 -8.32 33.71
C HIS A 346 -12.24 -7.06 33.32
N ALA A 347 -11.43 -7.17 32.26
CA ALA A 347 -10.55 -6.10 31.80
C ALA A 347 -11.08 -5.51 30.50
N ALA A 348 -11.23 -4.19 30.48
CA ALA A 348 -11.56 -3.39 29.31
C ALA A 348 -10.29 -2.69 28.81
N THR A 349 -9.85 -2.98 27.59
CA THR A 349 -8.61 -2.38 27.01
C THR A 349 -8.95 -1.71 25.68
N CYS A 350 -8.49 -0.47 25.48
CA CYS A 350 -8.67 0.21 24.21
C CYS A 350 -7.79 -0.39 23.10
N LEU A 351 -8.18 -0.22 21.84
CA LEU A 351 -7.50 -0.83 20.69
C LEU A 351 -6.03 -0.38 20.55
N THR A 352 -5.71 0.89 20.89
CA THR A 352 -4.33 1.37 20.99
C THR A 352 -3.51 0.53 22.00
N HIS A 353 -4.04 0.32 23.20
CA HIS A 353 -3.33 -0.44 24.24
C HIS A 353 -3.31 -1.94 23.95
N ILE A 354 -4.28 -2.48 23.22
CA ILE A 354 -4.24 -3.87 22.75
C ILE A 354 -3.03 -4.09 21.83
N LEU A 355 -2.77 -3.17 20.90
CA LEU A 355 -1.60 -3.23 20.05
C LEU A 355 -0.29 -3.09 20.86
N GLU A 356 -0.24 -2.14 21.79
CA GLU A 356 0.96 -1.88 22.58
C GLU A 356 1.32 -3.02 23.54
N ILE A 357 0.33 -3.55 24.26
CA ILE A 357 0.52 -4.55 25.32
C ILE A 357 0.60 -5.95 24.74
N TYR A 358 -0.31 -6.29 23.82
CA TYR A 358 -0.49 -7.66 23.33
C TYR A 358 0.07 -7.87 21.93
N ARG A 359 0.49 -6.82 21.21
CA ARG A 359 0.89 -6.93 19.79
C ARG A 359 -0.21 -7.53 18.92
N ILE A 360 -1.46 -7.21 19.24
CA ILE A 360 -2.64 -7.65 18.49
C ILE A 360 -3.21 -6.45 17.76
N HIS A 361 -3.45 -6.59 16.46
CA HIS A 361 -4.09 -5.55 15.66
C HIS A 361 -5.59 -5.41 16.00
N ALA A 362 -6.16 -4.22 15.82
CA ALA A 362 -7.60 -4.00 16.03
C ALA A 362 -8.46 -4.97 15.21
N GLY A 363 -8.09 -5.22 13.95
CA GLY A 363 -8.76 -6.20 13.09
C GLY A 363 -8.85 -7.60 13.73
N GLU A 364 -7.75 -8.12 14.29
CA GLU A 364 -7.78 -9.41 15.00
C GLU A 364 -8.63 -9.33 16.28
N ALA A 365 -8.50 -8.25 17.04
CA ALA A 365 -9.22 -8.09 18.29
C ALA A 365 -10.75 -8.04 18.06
N LEU A 366 -11.19 -7.31 17.05
CA LEU A 366 -12.60 -7.23 16.61
C LEU A 366 -13.11 -8.60 16.12
N LEU A 367 -12.29 -9.33 15.36
CA LEU A 367 -12.65 -10.68 14.90
C LEU A 367 -12.73 -11.69 16.04
N ARG A 368 -11.98 -11.55 17.13
CA ARG A 368 -12.02 -12.54 18.22
C ARG A 368 -13.02 -12.21 19.32
N ASP A 369 -13.39 -10.95 19.46
CA ASP A 369 -14.30 -10.50 20.50
C ASP A 369 -15.73 -11.01 20.29
N SER A 370 -16.18 -11.14 19.04
CA SER A 370 -17.55 -11.58 18.73
C SER A 370 -17.66 -13.04 18.28
N ASP A 371 -16.58 -13.82 18.35
CA ASP A 371 -16.62 -15.26 17.99
C ASP A 371 -17.26 -16.13 19.09
N ASP A 372 -17.51 -15.58 20.28
CA ASP A 372 -18.00 -16.35 21.43
C ASP A 372 -18.66 -15.42 22.47
N GLU A 373 -19.92 -15.67 22.82
CA GLU A 373 -20.64 -14.95 23.90
C GLU A 373 -19.86 -14.97 25.22
N THR A 374 -19.04 -16.00 25.43
CA THR A 374 -18.25 -16.16 26.65
C THR A 374 -16.88 -15.49 26.59
N SER A 375 -16.51 -14.81 25.49
CA SER A 375 -15.21 -14.16 25.26
C SER A 375 -14.01 -15.11 25.43
N THR A 376 -14.21 -16.43 25.28
CA THR A 376 -13.14 -17.42 25.55
C THR A 376 -12.04 -17.37 24.49
N SER A 377 -12.40 -17.16 23.21
CA SER A 377 -11.43 -16.99 22.10
C SER A 377 -10.52 -15.79 22.35
N TRP A 378 -11.09 -14.61 22.61
CA TRP A 378 -10.35 -13.40 22.95
C TRP A 378 -9.49 -13.59 24.19
N HIS A 379 -10.04 -14.19 25.26
CA HIS A 379 -9.30 -14.46 26.49
C HIS A 379 -8.04 -15.30 26.24
N LYS A 380 -8.19 -16.46 25.59
CA LYS A 380 -7.05 -17.35 25.26
C LYS A 380 -5.99 -16.61 24.46
N ARG A 381 -6.39 -15.84 23.45
CA ARG A 381 -5.46 -15.14 22.55
C ARG A 381 -4.66 -14.06 23.26
N HIS A 382 -5.30 -13.14 23.98
CA HIS A 382 -4.56 -12.02 24.59
C HIS A 382 -3.72 -12.49 25.79
N ILE A 383 -4.14 -13.53 26.51
CA ILE A 383 -3.31 -14.16 27.55
C ILE A 383 -2.07 -14.81 26.95
N ALA A 384 -2.21 -15.57 25.86
CA ALA A 384 -1.07 -16.14 25.14
C ALA A 384 -0.11 -15.04 24.63
N ALA A 385 -0.67 -13.98 24.05
CA ALA A 385 0.11 -12.84 23.57
C ALA A 385 0.87 -12.14 24.70
N SER A 386 0.22 -11.96 25.85
CA SER A 386 0.79 -11.34 27.05
C SER A 386 1.98 -12.13 27.63
N LYS A 387 2.00 -13.46 27.46
CA LYS A 387 3.12 -14.34 27.84
C LYS A 387 4.27 -14.27 26.83
N ASN A 388 3.96 -14.15 25.55
CA ASN A 388 4.95 -14.16 24.47
C ASN A 388 5.50 -12.76 24.09
N ALA A 389 4.96 -11.69 24.66
CA ALA A 389 5.35 -10.31 24.36
C ALA A 389 6.82 -9.97 24.64
N VAL A 390 7.55 -10.84 25.35
CA VAL A 390 8.97 -10.67 25.72
C VAL A 390 9.92 -11.31 24.68
N THR A 391 9.45 -12.26 23.86
CA THR A 391 10.34 -13.09 23.01
C THR A 391 10.23 -12.84 21.50
N THR A 392 9.21 -12.14 21.02
CA THR A 392 9.06 -11.82 19.58
C THR A 392 9.72 -10.49 19.22
N SER A 393 11.05 -10.47 19.25
CA SER A 393 11.87 -9.49 18.53
C SER A 393 12.22 -9.97 17.12
N SER A 394 11.33 -10.70 16.44
CA SER A 394 11.54 -11.07 15.04
C SER A 394 11.27 -9.85 14.15
N SER A 395 12.36 -9.10 13.94
CA SER A 395 12.84 -8.40 12.74
C SER A 395 11.83 -8.06 11.63
N ALA A 396 12.08 -6.93 10.96
CA ALA A 396 11.43 -6.50 9.73
C ALA A 396 11.39 -7.59 8.63
N GLU A 397 12.23 -8.64 8.73
CA GLU A 397 12.31 -9.80 7.85
C GLU A 397 10.96 -10.54 7.64
N ASN A 398 10.03 -10.49 8.59
CA ASN A 398 8.71 -11.12 8.42
C ASN A 398 7.73 -10.28 7.58
N ILE A 399 7.89 -8.95 7.54
CA ILE A 399 7.06 -8.05 6.69
C ILE A 399 7.48 -8.18 5.23
N THR A 400 8.73 -8.52 4.98
CA THR A 400 9.35 -8.38 3.66
C THR A 400 9.82 -9.70 3.04
N ARG A 401 9.34 -10.85 3.53
CA ARG A 401 9.72 -12.15 2.97
C ARG A 401 9.65 -12.12 1.43
N VAL A 402 10.79 -12.47 0.84
CA VAL A 402 11.08 -12.43 -0.60
C VAL A 402 10.11 -13.34 -1.37
N ALA A 403 9.87 -12.97 -2.62
CA ALA A 403 9.11 -13.72 -3.61
C ALA A 403 9.28 -15.25 -3.45
N GLY A 404 8.16 -15.97 -3.34
CA GLY A 404 8.13 -17.43 -3.24
C GLY A 404 7.93 -18.02 -1.84
N ALA A 405 7.99 -17.22 -0.77
CA ALA A 405 7.65 -17.68 0.58
C ALA A 405 6.12 -17.64 0.84
N ALA A 406 5.65 -18.53 1.72
CA ALA A 406 4.27 -18.56 2.22
C ALA A 406 3.75 -17.17 2.59
N PRO A 407 2.44 -16.86 2.36
CA PRO A 407 1.87 -15.58 2.75
C PRO A 407 2.18 -15.32 4.24
N PRO A 408 2.62 -14.11 4.61
CA PRO A 408 2.82 -13.78 6.01
C PRO A 408 1.48 -13.96 6.75
N ASP A 409 1.54 -14.25 8.06
CA ASP A 409 0.35 -14.15 8.89
C ASP A 409 -0.18 -12.71 8.79
N GLY A 410 -1.31 -12.54 8.09
CA GLY A 410 -1.82 -11.23 7.72
C GLY A 410 -2.14 -10.37 8.95
N LEU A 411 -2.59 -11.00 10.04
CA LEU A 411 -2.87 -10.31 11.30
C LEU A 411 -1.60 -9.87 12.01
N PHE A 412 -0.57 -10.71 11.99
CA PHE A 412 0.74 -10.35 12.53
C PHE A 412 1.36 -9.19 11.75
N SER A 413 1.31 -9.24 10.41
CA SER A 413 1.81 -8.17 9.54
C SER A 413 1.11 -6.84 9.82
N LEU A 414 -0.22 -6.82 9.96
CA LEU A 414 -0.96 -5.63 10.35
C LEU A 414 -0.50 -5.06 11.69
N ALA A 415 -0.33 -5.90 12.72
CA ALA A 415 0.14 -5.45 14.02
C ALA A 415 1.58 -4.88 13.96
N GLN A 416 2.46 -5.50 13.18
CA GLN A 416 3.84 -5.05 13.04
C GLN A 416 3.90 -3.71 12.30
N SER A 417 3.17 -3.57 11.19
CA SER A 417 3.07 -2.33 10.41
C SER A 417 2.45 -1.19 11.23
N ALA A 418 1.37 -1.45 11.97
CA ALA A 418 0.74 -0.47 12.86
C ALA A 418 1.71 0.05 13.94
N LYS A 419 2.60 -0.82 14.44
CA LYS A 419 3.60 -0.49 15.46
C LYS A 419 4.79 0.29 14.90
N LEU A 420 5.31 -0.11 13.74
CA LEU A 420 6.51 0.46 13.14
C LEU A 420 6.22 1.79 12.44
N PHE A 421 5.13 1.86 11.69
CA PHE A 421 4.84 2.99 10.80
C PHE A 421 3.72 3.86 11.37
N LYS A 422 4.00 4.54 12.48
CA LYS A 422 3.00 5.44 13.09
C LYS A 422 2.76 6.72 12.29
N ARG A 423 3.74 7.15 11.50
CA ARG A 423 3.67 8.41 10.74
C ARG A 423 2.93 8.17 9.43
N CYS A 424 1.76 8.77 9.29
CA CYS A 424 0.98 8.75 8.05
C CYS A 424 0.88 10.17 7.46
N LYS A 425 0.61 10.23 6.16
CA LYS A 425 0.37 11.48 5.41
C LYS A 425 -1.00 11.41 4.72
N PRO A 426 -2.11 11.59 5.46
CA PRO A 426 -3.45 11.48 4.89
C PRO A 426 -3.63 12.39 3.67
N LEU A 427 -4.39 11.93 2.67
CA LEU A 427 -4.67 12.73 1.46
C LEU A 427 -5.58 13.92 1.78
N SER A 428 -6.56 13.73 2.67
CA SER A 428 -7.45 14.78 3.17
C SER A 428 -7.33 14.94 4.69
N GLN A 429 -7.52 16.17 5.17
CA GLN A 429 -7.58 16.51 6.59
C GLN A 429 -8.98 16.43 7.18
N ASP A 430 -9.99 16.18 6.35
CA ASP A 430 -11.38 16.14 6.79
C ASP A 430 -11.68 14.84 7.56
N PHE A 431 -10.72 13.93 7.64
CA PHE A 431 -10.86 12.64 8.30
C PHE A 431 -10.21 12.62 9.69
N SER A 432 -10.84 11.88 10.59
CA SER A 432 -10.29 11.53 11.88
C SER A 432 -9.13 10.55 11.73
N LEU A 433 -8.05 10.81 12.45
CA LEU A 433 -6.91 9.90 12.53
C LEU A 433 -7.28 8.60 13.24
N GLY A 434 -6.64 7.50 12.82
CA GLY A 434 -6.80 6.21 13.47
C GLY A 434 -6.03 6.10 14.79
N TRP A 435 -6.28 5.00 15.50
CA TRP A 435 -5.72 4.72 16.84
C TRP A 435 -4.19 4.60 16.88
N TYR A 436 -3.57 4.37 15.73
CA TYR A 436 -2.14 4.14 15.58
C TYR A 436 -1.42 5.31 14.90
N ASP A 437 -2.17 6.29 14.40
CA ASP A 437 -1.66 7.36 13.55
C ASP A 437 -1.00 8.48 14.36
N THR A 438 0.05 9.03 13.77
CA THR A 438 0.72 10.27 14.15
C THR A 438 0.97 11.05 12.87
N LEU A 439 0.72 12.35 12.86
CA LEU A 439 0.93 13.16 11.66
C LEU A 439 2.43 13.34 11.41
N SER A 440 2.87 13.12 10.17
CA SER A 440 4.25 13.38 9.75
C SER A 440 4.54 14.88 9.70
N VAL A 441 3.62 15.66 9.12
CA VAL A 441 3.60 17.13 9.06
C VAL A 441 2.13 17.53 8.97
N ARG A 442 1.68 18.61 9.63
CA ARG A 442 0.31 19.13 9.42
C ARG A 442 0.22 19.57 7.95
N PRO A 443 -0.58 18.95 7.10
CA PRO A 443 -0.72 19.44 5.74
C PRO A 443 -1.36 20.84 5.79
N ARG A 444 -1.19 21.68 4.76
CA ARG A 444 -2.07 22.83 4.58
C ARG A 444 -3.47 22.32 4.21
N ARG A 445 -4.54 22.92 4.74
CA ARG A 445 -5.92 22.58 4.36
C ARG A 445 -6.06 22.81 2.86
N VAL A 446 -6.02 21.74 2.08
CA VAL A 446 -6.45 21.78 0.68
C VAL A 446 -7.90 21.34 0.70
N ARG A 447 -8.82 22.28 0.47
CA ARG A 447 -10.24 21.95 0.28
C ARG A 447 -10.35 21.07 -0.96
N ARG A 448 -11.21 20.06 -0.90
CA ARG A 448 -11.63 19.29 -2.08
C ARG A 448 -12.09 20.32 -3.15
N PRO A 449 -11.47 20.39 -4.34
CA PRO A 449 -11.94 21.30 -5.38
C PRO A 449 -13.40 20.96 -5.71
N ALA A 450 -14.27 21.97 -5.80
CA ALA A 450 -15.63 21.78 -6.30
C ALA A 450 -15.54 21.19 -7.72
N GLY A 451 -16.11 20.00 -7.94
CA GLY A 451 -16.04 19.28 -9.21
C GLY A 451 -14.91 18.26 -9.35
N TYR A 452 -14.12 17.97 -8.30
CA TYR A 452 -13.19 16.84 -8.31
C TYR A 452 -13.96 15.53 -8.09
N SER A 453 -14.41 14.88 -9.17
CA SER A 453 -14.74 13.46 -9.12
C SER A 453 -13.46 12.72 -8.72
N GLY A 454 -13.51 12.03 -7.57
CA GLY A 454 -12.40 11.21 -7.14
C GLY A 454 -12.10 10.17 -8.22
N GLY A 455 -10.96 10.31 -8.90
CA GLY A 455 -10.45 9.24 -9.76
C GLY A 455 -10.62 9.43 -11.26
N ALA A 456 -10.23 10.56 -11.84
CA ALA A 456 -9.60 10.44 -13.14
C ALA A 456 -8.22 9.81 -12.94
N TYR A 457 -8.01 8.59 -13.47
CA TYR A 457 -6.67 8.17 -13.86
C TYR A 457 -6.09 9.36 -14.64
N LEU A 458 -4.93 9.92 -14.25
CA LEU A 458 -4.12 10.57 -15.27
C LEU A 458 -3.92 9.46 -16.30
N PRO A 459 -4.41 9.60 -17.55
CA PRO A 459 -4.19 8.56 -18.54
C PRO A 459 -2.67 8.35 -18.56
N ALA A 460 -2.23 7.11 -18.33
CA ALA A 460 -0.94 6.72 -18.86
C ALA A 460 -1.02 7.15 -20.33
N LEU A 461 -0.18 8.11 -20.73
CA LEU A 461 -0.12 8.64 -22.08
C LEU A 461 -0.31 7.46 -23.03
N GLN A 462 -1.48 7.38 -23.66
CA GLN A 462 -1.74 6.45 -24.74
C GLN A 462 -0.79 6.93 -25.83
N MET A 463 0.41 6.35 -25.86
CA MET A 463 1.30 6.47 -26.99
C MET A 463 0.49 5.95 -28.17
N PRO A 464 0.19 6.78 -29.19
CA PRO A 464 -0.51 6.31 -30.35
C PRO A 464 0.30 5.14 -30.94
N SER A 465 -0.39 4.06 -31.27
CA SER A 465 0.17 2.97 -32.06
C SER A 465 0.64 3.54 -33.39
N SER A 466 1.93 3.85 -33.49
CA SER A 466 2.53 4.25 -34.76
C SER A 466 2.57 3.02 -35.65
N SER A 467 1.63 2.93 -36.58
CA SER A 467 1.83 2.16 -37.80
C SER A 467 3.08 2.72 -38.48
N VAL A 468 4.09 1.86 -38.61
CA VAL A 468 5.29 2.17 -39.37
C VAL A 468 4.87 2.23 -40.85
N ALA A 469 4.64 3.45 -41.34
CA ALA A 469 4.60 3.71 -42.77
C ALA A 469 6.05 3.85 -43.26
N GLU A 470 6.39 3.09 -44.30
CA GLU A 470 7.70 3.13 -44.96
C GLU A 470 8.04 4.52 -45.50
N PRO A 471 9.32 4.93 -45.50
CA PRO A 471 9.73 6.23 -46.01
C PRO A 471 9.75 6.23 -47.55
N ARG A 472 9.13 7.25 -48.15
CA ARG A 472 9.35 7.64 -49.55
C ARG A 472 10.17 8.94 -49.60
N PRO A 473 10.93 9.15 -50.68
CA PRO A 473 12.17 9.91 -50.64
C PRO A 473 11.99 11.42 -50.76
N GLU A 474 13.06 12.09 -50.32
CA GLU A 474 13.32 13.52 -50.30
C GLU A 474 12.93 14.25 -51.59
N THR A 475 12.30 15.40 -51.42
CA THR A 475 12.42 16.51 -52.36
C THR A 475 12.66 17.80 -51.59
N SER A 476 13.74 18.47 -51.96
CA SER A 476 14.15 19.84 -51.62
C SER A 476 13.07 20.86 -51.97
N VAL A 477 12.92 21.93 -51.19
CA VAL A 477 12.88 23.35 -51.63
C VAL A 477 12.98 24.26 -50.38
N GLU A 478 13.65 25.38 -50.60
CA GLU A 478 14.13 26.43 -49.69
C GLU A 478 13.06 27.37 -49.10
N ASP A 479 13.48 27.99 -47.99
CA ASP A 479 13.37 29.41 -47.62
C ASP A 479 12.10 30.11 -47.09
N HIS A 480 12.39 30.82 -45.97
CA HIS A 480 11.84 32.08 -45.48
C HIS A 480 10.41 32.12 -44.90
N CYS A 481 10.30 32.35 -43.58
CA CYS A 481 9.71 33.60 -43.08
C CYS A 481 9.93 33.80 -41.56
N THR A 482 10.36 35.01 -41.22
CA THR A 482 10.49 35.61 -39.89
C THR A 482 9.13 35.87 -39.24
N HIS A 483 8.99 35.67 -37.92
CA HIS A 483 8.11 36.52 -37.11
C HIS A 483 8.49 36.56 -35.62
N ASP A 484 8.51 37.80 -35.13
CA ASP A 484 8.64 38.26 -33.75
C ASP A 484 7.76 37.52 -32.74
N MET A 485 8.33 37.22 -31.57
CA MET A 485 7.57 37.03 -30.34
C MET A 485 8.21 37.81 -29.19
N LYS A 486 7.41 38.70 -28.62
CA LYS A 486 7.68 39.54 -27.44
C LYS A 486 7.78 38.68 -26.18
N GLU A 487 8.80 38.93 -25.37
CA GLU A 487 8.92 38.48 -23.97
C GLU A 487 7.88 39.17 -23.06
N PRO A 488 7.38 38.48 -22.03
CA PRO A 488 6.94 39.12 -20.80
C PRO A 488 7.93 38.85 -19.64
N GLN A 489 8.38 39.94 -19.03
CA GLN A 489 9.16 40.00 -17.79
C GLN A 489 8.26 39.68 -16.58
N SER A 490 8.71 38.82 -15.67
CA SER A 490 8.62 38.96 -14.18
C SER A 490 8.86 37.63 -13.45
N GLU A 491 10.12 37.31 -13.11
CA GLU A 491 10.48 36.19 -12.21
C GLU A 491 11.52 36.59 -11.13
N ASP A 492 11.71 37.89 -10.86
CA ASP A 492 12.77 38.36 -9.95
C ASP A 492 12.46 38.18 -8.44
N THR A 493 11.27 37.73 -8.04
CA THR A 493 10.92 37.63 -6.61
C THR A 493 11.28 36.31 -5.93
N GLU A 494 11.56 35.25 -6.69
CA GLU A 494 11.84 33.91 -6.14
C GLU A 494 13.34 33.68 -5.95
N GLN A 495 14.18 34.27 -6.81
CA GLN A 495 15.63 34.24 -6.70
C GLN A 495 16.15 35.04 -5.48
N ASP A 496 15.55 36.20 -5.20
CA ASP A 496 15.89 37.02 -4.04
C ASP A 496 15.59 36.33 -2.70
N GLN A 497 14.61 35.42 -2.66
CA GLN A 497 14.28 34.64 -1.45
C GLN A 497 15.27 33.49 -1.22
N LEU A 498 15.72 32.83 -2.30
CA LEU A 498 16.74 31.79 -2.25
C LEU A 498 18.11 32.33 -1.82
N ASP A 499 18.48 33.53 -2.29
CA ASP A 499 19.75 34.16 -1.93
C ASP A 499 19.76 34.64 -0.46
N ALA A 500 18.60 35.05 0.08
CA ALA A 500 18.45 35.39 1.50
C ALA A 500 18.57 34.18 2.43
N GLU A 501 17.98 33.03 2.06
CA GLU A 501 18.12 31.77 2.83
C GLU A 501 19.55 31.24 2.80
N LEU A 502 20.23 31.34 1.65
CA LEU A 502 21.63 30.91 1.52
C LEU A 502 22.59 31.79 2.36
N HIS A 503 22.28 33.07 2.54
CA HIS A 503 23.06 33.97 3.40
C HIS A 503 22.88 33.64 4.89
N ALA A 504 21.65 33.35 5.33
CA ALA A 504 21.36 32.94 6.71
C ALA A 504 22.06 31.63 7.10
N MET A 505 22.12 30.65 6.19
CA MET A 505 22.83 29.38 6.41
C MET A 505 24.36 29.54 6.51
N LYS A 506 24.94 30.57 5.88
CA LYS A 506 26.37 30.86 5.98
C LYS A 506 26.73 31.52 7.31
N GLU A 507 25.86 32.38 7.84
CA GLU A 507 26.10 33.04 9.14
C GLU A 507 26.05 32.06 10.32
N GLU A 508 25.15 31.07 10.31
CA GLU A 508 25.08 30.03 11.36
C GLU A 508 26.30 29.08 11.36
N ARG A 509 26.98 28.91 10.21
CA ARG A 509 28.21 28.11 10.12
C ARG A 509 29.44 28.82 10.66
N SER A 510 29.48 30.15 10.63
CA SER A 510 30.56 30.95 11.22
C SER A 510 30.55 31.00 12.75
N SER A 511 29.43 30.68 13.41
CA SER A 511 29.30 30.74 14.87
C SER A 511 29.60 29.45 15.63
N SER A 512 29.94 28.33 14.96
CA SER A 512 30.06 27.01 15.61
C SER A 512 31.45 26.37 15.61
N THR A 513 32.52 27.09 15.28
CA THR A 513 33.89 26.57 15.33
C THR A 513 34.69 27.14 16.50
N ALA A 514 34.38 26.68 17.71
CA ALA A 514 35.28 26.79 18.86
C ALA A 514 35.26 25.50 19.69
N GLY A 515 36.32 24.71 19.54
CA GLY A 515 36.71 23.65 20.47
C GLY A 515 36.28 22.23 20.10
N VAL A 516 37.25 21.38 19.77
CA VAL A 516 37.61 20.20 20.58
C VAL A 516 38.80 19.49 19.91
N GLN A 517 39.76 19.15 20.77
CA GLN A 517 41.06 18.55 20.51
C GLN A 517 41.02 17.11 19.97
N GLN A 518 42.14 16.78 19.34
CA GLN A 518 42.56 15.50 18.79
C GLN A 518 42.38 14.31 19.73
N ASP A 519 41.95 13.16 19.17
CA ASP A 519 42.53 11.88 19.55
C ASP A 519 42.72 10.99 18.32
N ARG A 520 43.88 10.33 18.25
CA ARG A 520 44.38 9.55 17.12
C ARG A 520 44.22 8.07 17.40
N GLY A 521 43.66 7.34 16.44
CA GLY A 521 44.09 5.97 16.16
C GLY A 521 42.98 4.96 15.91
N SER A 522 42.84 4.54 14.66
CA SER A 522 43.09 3.15 14.24
C SER A 522 42.64 2.99 12.78
N LYS A 523 43.61 2.85 11.87
CA LYS A 523 43.38 2.57 10.44
C LYS A 523 43.11 1.07 10.28
N ARG A 524 41.93 0.69 9.81
CA ARG A 524 41.71 -0.59 9.13
C ARG A 524 41.47 -0.34 7.65
N LYS A 525 42.39 -0.86 6.83
CA LYS A 525 42.29 -0.94 5.37
C LYS A 525 41.25 -2.00 5.01
N ILE A 526 40.34 -1.68 4.09
CA ILE A 526 39.55 -2.66 3.33
C ILE A 526 39.90 -2.45 1.86
N ALA A 527 40.15 -3.57 1.17
CA ALA A 527 40.56 -3.64 -0.22
C ALA A 527 39.34 -3.46 -1.16
N PHE A 528 39.62 -2.87 -2.32
CA PHE A 528 38.69 -2.59 -3.41
C PHE A 528 38.08 -3.84 -4.05
#